data_AF-A0A350PF94-F1
#
_entry.id   AF-A0A350PF94-F1
#
_cell.length_a   1.000
_cell.length_b   1.000
_cell.length_c   1.000
_cell.angle_alpha   90.00
_cell.angle_beta   90.00
_cell.angle_gamma   90.00
#
_symmetry.space_group_name_H-M   'P 1'
#
loop_
_entity.id
_entity.type
_entity.pdbx_description
1 polymer ?
#
loop_
_entity_poly.entity_id
_entity_poly.type
_entity_poly.pdbx_seq_one_letter_code
_entity_poly.pdbx_strand_id
1 'polypeptide(L)'
;PTSKPYCVSVGGFWSHKGHKELSEGWTVDNHLIMTGYHNDPSWTPNVNNKSNQEAKFLETKEEALSYIRGAELLILNSQYEGFGLVLLEATMNGTPWASTPIAGAEVLNGQGFIYDSLPQLMEYINKGDYIVGDKGYVRNNHFTDL
;
A
#
# COMPACT_ATOMS: atom_id res chain seq x y z
N PRO A 1 -2.00 -13.80 -8.12
CA PRO A 1 -2.65 -13.35 -6.87
C PRO A 1 -3.80 -14.28 -6.47
N THR A 2 -4.26 -14.17 -5.22
CA THR A 2 -5.37 -14.98 -4.67
C THR A 2 -6.71 -14.59 -5.30
N SER A 3 -7.73 -15.46 -5.24
CA SER A 3 -9.10 -15.14 -5.68
C SER A 3 -9.93 -14.35 -4.67
N LYS A 4 -9.45 -14.20 -3.42
CA LYS A 4 -10.11 -13.41 -2.37
C LYS A 4 -9.69 -11.94 -2.50
N PRO A 5 -10.60 -10.96 -2.27
CA PRO A 5 -10.25 -9.55 -2.14
C PRO A 5 -9.17 -9.34 -1.07
N TYR A 6 -8.22 -8.44 -1.33
CA TYR A 6 -7.14 -8.13 -0.40
C TYR A 6 -6.65 -6.68 -0.54
N CYS A 7 -6.20 -6.11 0.56
CA CYS A 7 -5.37 -4.92 0.63
C CYS A 7 -3.89 -5.32 0.50
N VAL A 8 -3.06 -4.45 -0.08
CA VAL A 8 -1.62 -4.71 -0.26
C VAL A 8 -0.76 -3.58 0.28
N SER A 9 0.34 -3.92 0.97
CA SER A 9 1.43 -2.99 1.30
C SER A 9 2.70 -3.43 0.58
N VAL A 10 3.34 -2.51 -0.15
CA VAL A 10 4.49 -2.80 -1.02
C VAL A 10 5.71 -1.99 -0.61
N GLY A 11 6.80 -2.67 -0.30
CA GLY A 11 8.12 -2.06 -0.04
C GLY A 11 9.03 -3.01 0.74
N GLY A 12 10.35 -2.79 0.70
CA GLY A 12 11.26 -3.61 1.52
C GLY A 12 10.87 -3.59 3.00
N PHE A 13 11.04 -4.69 3.74
CA PHE A 13 10.72 -4.74 5.17
C PHE A 13 11.78 -3.99 6.00
N TRP A 14 11.72 -2.67 5.92
CA TRP A 14 12.52 -1.74 6.71
C TRP A 14 11.64 -1.07 7.76
N SER A 15 12.23 -0.65 8.88
CA SER A 15 11.53 0.02 9.99
C SER A 15 10.62 1.16 9.51
N HIS A 16 11.15 2.04 8.66
CA HIS A 16 10.42 3.22 8.19
C HIS A 16 9.29 2.93 7.20
N LYS A 17 9.12 1.70 6.70
CA LYS A 17 8.00 1.35 5.80
C LYS A 17 6.73 1.00 6.57
N GLY A 18 6.81 0.86 7.90
CA GLY A 18 5.65 0.68 8.76
C GLY A 18 4.91 -0.65 8.60
N HIS A 19 5.52 -1.68 8.00
CA HIS A 19 4.85 -2.98 7.77
C HIS A 19 4.49 -3.69 9.08
N LYS A 20 5.37 -3.60 10.08
CA LYS A 20 5.16 -4.24 11.37
C LYS A 20 4.04 -3.54 12.13
N GLU A 21 4.09 -2.22 12.19
CA GLU A 21 3.09 -1.34 12.79
C GLU A 21 1.72 -1.56 12.13
N LEU A 22 1.68 -1.62 10.79
CA LEU A 22 0.47 -1.91 10.04
C LEU A 22 -0.10 -3.29 10.39
N SER A 23 0.75 -4.31 10.43
CA SER A 23 0.36 -5.69 10.78
C SER A 23 -0.19 -5.79 12.21
N GLU A 24 0.42 -5.09 13.17
CA GLU A 24 0.03 -5.08 14.58
C GLU A 24 -1.26 -4.30 14.84
N GLY A 25 -1.46 -3.17 14.15
CA GLY A 25 -2.68 -2.37 14.25
C GLY A 25 -3.81 -2.76 13.30
N TRP A 26 -3.69 -3.88 12.58
CA TRP A 26 -4.72 -4.37 11.66
C TRP A 26 -5.90 -4.98 12.43
N THR A 27 -7.05 -4.31 12.40
CA THR A 27 -8.25 -4.73 13.16
C THR A 27 -9.48 -4.99 12.28
N VAL A 28 -9.30 -5.06 10.97
CA VAL A 28 -10.36 -5.33 9.99
C VAL A 28 -10.27 -6.75 9.45
N ASP A 29 -11.39 -7.28 8.96
CA ASP A 29 -11.46 -8.64 8.43
C ASP A 29 -10.78 -8.79 7.06
N ASN A 30 -10.61 -7.68 6.32
CA ASN A 30 -9.95 -7.66 5.01
C ASN A 30 -8.59 -8.35 5.07
N HIS A 31 -8.27 -9.08 4.01
CA HIS A 31 -6.99 -9.74 3.88
C HIS A 31 -5.89 -8.72 3.60
N LEU A 32 -4.82 -8.72 4.40
CA LEU A 32 -3.63 -7.89 4.19
C LEU A 32 -2.48 -8.72 3.62
N ILE A 33 -1.98 -8.33 2.45
CA ILE A 33 -0.74 -8.88 1.89
C ILE A 33 0.36 -7.83 1.98
N MET A 34 1.44 -8.14 2.67
CA MET A 34 2.62 -7.28 2.79
C MET A 34 3.77 -7.88 1.98
N THR A 35 4.33 -7.11 1.06
CA THR A 35 5.35 -7.60 0.12
C THR A 35 6.66 -6.84 0.28
N GLY A 36 7.79 -7.53 0.35
CA GLY A 36 9.12 -6.92 0.47
C GLY A 36 10.25 -7.86 0.02
N TYR A 37 11.51 -7.45 0.15
CA TYR A 37 12.69 -8.23 -0.28
C TYR A 37 13.78 -8.33 0.79
N HIS A 38 13.57 -7.75 1.97
CA HIS A 38 14.54 -7.73 3.07
C HIS A 38 14.02 -8.55 4.25
N ASN A 39 14.74 -9.57 4.72
CA ASN A 39 14.26 -10.47 5.78
C ASN A 39 14.99 -10.22 7.11
N ASP A 40 14.76 -9.04 7.72
CA ASP A 40 15.18 -8.76 9.08
C ASP A 40 13.99 -9.01 10.03
N PRO A 41 14.09 -9.97 10.98
CA PRO A 41 13.01 -10.26 11.93
C PRO A 41 12.59 -9.07 12.82
N SER A 42 13.43 -8.04 12.93
CA SER A 42 13.11 -6.81 13.67
C SER A 42 11.98 -6.02 13.00
N TRP A 43 11.95 -6.06 11.66
CA TRP A 43 11.11 -5.23 10.79
C TRP A 43 10.10 -6.03 9.96
N THR A 44 10.38 -7.30 9.72
CA THR A 44 9.46 -8.21 9.03
C THR A 44 8.28 -8.50 9.97
N PRO A 45 7.03 -8.29 9.52
CA PRO A 45 5.86 -8.54 10.35
C PRO A 45 5.72 -10.02 10.68
N ASN A 46 5.48 -10.36 11.96
CA ASN A 46 5.15 -11.72 12.36
C ASN A 46 3.66 -11.99 12.14
N VAL A 47 3.35 -12.77 11.11
CA VAL A 47 1.97 -13.08 10.69
C VAL A 47 1.56 -14.53 10.99
N ASN A 48 2.40 -15.34 11.65
CA ASN A 48 2.17 -16.78 11.83
C ASN A 48 0.85 -17.13 12.52
N ASN A 49 0.35 -16.24 13.40
CA ASN A 49 -0.89 -16.43 14.14
C ASN A 49 -2.03 -15.50 13.64
N LYS A 50 -1.89 -14.93 12.45
CA LYS A 50 -2.84 -13.96 11.88
C LYS A 50 -3.51 -14.57 10.66
N SER A 51 -4.80 -14.91 10.79
CA SER A 51 -5.54 -15.69 9.77
C SER A 51 -5.83 -14.93 8.47
N ASN A 52 -5.74 -13.60 8.49
CA ASN A 52 -6.02 -12.73 7.36
C ASN A 52 -4.81 -11.86 6.98
N GLN A 53 -3.59 -12.31 7.26
CA GLN A 53 -2.37 -11.58 6.90
C GLN A 53 -1.32 -12.49 6.28
N GLU A 54 -0.67 -12.02 5.23
CA GLU A 54 0.43 -12.72 4.56
C GLU A 54 1.64 -11.78 4.40
N ALA A 55 2.84 -12.29 4.67
CA ALA A 55 4.09 -11.64 4.31
C ALA A 55 4.70 -12.40 3.11
N LYS A 56 5.00 -11.68 2.03
CA LYS A 56 5.56 -12.24 0.79
C LYS A 56 6.91 -11.61 0.49
N PHE A 57 7.88 -12.46 0.19
CA PHE A 57 9.16 -12.02 -0.34
C PHE A 57 9.09 -12.06 -1.86
N LEU A 58 9.19 -10.90 -2.51
CA LEU A 58 9.12 -10.77 -3.97
C LEU A 58 10.51 -10.46 -4.52
N GLU A 59 10.82 -11.02 -5.68
CA GLU A 59 12.13 -10.88 -6.33
C GLU A 59 12.10 -9.82 -7.44
N THR A 60 10.92 -9.58 -8.03
CA THR A 60 10.77 -8.74 -9.22
C THR A 60 9.76 -7.61 -9.04
N LYS A 61 9.94 -6.55 -9.82
CA LYS A 61 8.98 -5.44 -9.90
C LYS A 61 7.64 -5.91 -10.48
N GLU A 62 7.68 -6.81 -11.44
CA GLU A 62 6.51 -7.35 -12.13
C GLU A 62 5.59 -8.12 -11.16
N GLU A 63 6.17 -8.83 -10.19
CA GLU A 63 5.42 -9.46 -9.11
C GLU A 63 4.73 -8.42 -8.24
N ALA A 64 5.45 -7.38 -7.80
CA ALA A 64 4.86 -6.31 -7.00
C ALA A 64 3.69 -5.65 -7.75
N LEU A 65 3.87 -5.30 -9.03
CA LEU A 65 2.81 -4.75 -9.88
C LEU A 65 1.63 -5.72 -10.07
N SER A 66 1.87 -7.03 -10.07
CA SER A 66 0.81 -8.05 -10.11
C SER A 66 -0.05 -8.03 -8.85
N TYR A 67 0.59 -7.89 -7.67
CA TYR A 67 -0.13 -7.73 -6.41
C TYR A 67 -0.90 -6.41 -6.34
N ILE A 68 -0.30 -5.30 -6.78
CA ILE A 68 -0.96 -3.99 -6.84
C ILE A 68 -2.22 -4.05 -7.71
N ARG A 69 -2.10 -4.59 -8.94
CA ARG A 69 -3.23 -4.70 -9.88
C ARG A 69 -4.41 -5.52 -9.37
N GLY A 70 -4.15 -6.55 -8.56
CA GLY A 70 -5.18 -7.41 -8.02
C GLY A 70 -5.76 -6.96 -6.68
N ALA A 71 -5.19 -5.93 -6.05
CA ALA A 71 -5.61 -5.45 -4.74
C ALA A 71 -6.85 -4.54 -4.84
N GLU A 72 -7.65 -4.52 -3.78
CA GLU A 72 -8.73 -3.54 -3.62
C GLU A 72 -8.21 -2.16 -3.18
N LEU A 73 -7.09 -2.16 -2.46
CA LEU A 73 -6.44 -0.98 -1.90
C LEU A 73 -4.93 -1.23 -1.76
N LEU A 74 -4.11 -0.30 -2.24
CA LEU A 74 -2.70 -0.20 -1.86
C LEU A 74 -2.56 0.65 -0.59
N ILE A 75 -1.74 0.21 0.35
CA ILE A 75 -1.46 0.92 1.60
C ILE A 75 0.05 1.22 1.64
N LEU A 76 0.39 2.50 1.77
CA LEU A 76 1.76 2.95 2.01
C LEU A 76 1.85 3.53 3.43
N ASN A 77 2.27 2.71 4.39
CA ASN A 77 2.35 3.09 5.81
C ASN A 77 3.72 3.64 6.21
N SER A 78 4.43 4.27 5.28
CA SER A 78 5.80 4.74 5.52
C SER A 78 5.85 5.95 6.46
N GLN A 79 6.85 6.01 7.33
CA GLN A 79 7.15 7.20 8.14
C GLN A 79 7.79 8.31 7.31
N TYR A 80 8.62 7.94 6.33
CA TYR A 80 9.24 8.85 5.39
C TYR A 80 9.48 8.16 4.04
N GLU A 81 9.31 8.92 2.97
CA GLU A 81 9.55 8.53 1.59
C GLU A 81 10.00 9.76 0.80
N GLY A 82 10.82 9.55 -0.24
CA GLY A 82 11.12 10.64 -1.18
C GLY A 82 9.87 11.05 -1.95
N PHE A 83 9.21 10.07 -2.59
CA PHE A 83 7.94 10.29 -3.30
C PHE A 83 6.93 9.16 -3.03
N GLY A 84 7.38 7.90 -3.00
CA GLY A 84 6.48 6.76 -2.93
C GLY A 84 5.91 6.41 -4.31
N LEU A 85 6.78 5.99 -5.24
CA LEU A 85 6.40 5.66 -6.62
C LEU A 85 5.28 4.63 -6.72
N VAL A 86 5.11 3.77 -5.71
CA VAL A 86 4.02 2.80 -5.62
C VAL A 86 2.63 3.45 -5.66
N LEU A 87 2.49 4.72 -5.24
CA LEU A 87 1.23 5.46 -5.36
C LEU A 87 0.87 5.78 -6.82
N LEU A 88 1.89 6.14 -7.63
CA LEU A 88 1.73 6.33 -9.08
C LEU A 88 1.43 5.00 -9.76
N GLU A 89 2.13 3.94 -9.36
CA GLU A 89 1.91 2.58 -9.89
C GLU A 89 0.50 2.09 -9.59
N ALA A 90 -0.02 2.30 -8.38
CA ALA A 90 -1.41 2.01 -8.02
C ALA A 90 -2.38 2.80 -8.89
N THR A 91 -2.22 4.13 -8.96
CA THR A 91 -3.09 5.01 -9.76
C THR A 91 -3.11 4.60 -11.23
N MET A 92 -1.94 4.36 -11.83
CA MET A 92 -1.81 3.94 -13.23
C MET A 92 -2.45 2.57 -13.50
N ASN A 93 -2.46 1.68 -12.51
CA ASN A 93 -3.16 0.40 -12.57
C ASN A 93 -4.66 0.51 -12.28
N GLY A 94 -5.13 1.63 -11.73
CA GLY A 94 -6.53 1.81 -11.32
C GLY A 94 -6.82 1.21 -9.95
N THR A 95 -5.77 0.91 -9.18
CA THR A 95 -5.86 0.46 -7.80
C THR A 95 -5.94 1.70 -6.90
N PRO A 96 -6.99 1.84 -6.06
CA PRO A 96 -7.03 2.84 -5.01
C PRO A 96 -5.79 2.77 -4.12
N TRP A 97 -5.40 3.89 -3.52
CA TRP A 97 -4.33 3.89 -2.53
C TRP A 97 -4.70 4.70 -1.28
N ALA A 98 -4.13 4.30 -0.15
CA ALA A 98 -4.12 5.01 1.11
C ALA A 98 -2.68 5.18 1.59
N SER A 99 -2.29 6.37 2.04
CA SER A 99 -0.93 6.64 2.51
C SER A 99 -0.91 7.48 3.79
N THR A 100 0.11 7.30 4.61
CA THR A 100 0.56 8.33 5.55
C THR A 100 0.95 9.62 4.79
N PRO A 101 1.00 10.79 5.46
CA PRO A 101 1.30 12.08 4.84
C PRO A 101 2.79 12.19 4.47
N ILE A 102 3.19 11.50 3.40
CA ILE A 102 4.50 11.62 2.77
C ILE A 102 4.45 12.63 1.62
N ALA A 103 5.61 13.14 1.21
CA ALA A 103 5.70 14.20 0.19
C ALA A 103 4.93 13.87 -1.12
N GLY A 104 5.04 12.66 -1.65
CA GLY A 104 4.30 12.30 -2.87
C GLY A 104 2.80 12.11 -2.65
N ALA A 105 2.36 11.72 -1.46
CA ALA A 105 0.93 11.64 -1.14
C ALA A 105 0.32 13.05 -1.08
N GLU A 106 1.03 14.02 -0.52
CA GLU A 106 0.62 15.44 -0.52
C GLU A 106 0.53 16.03 -1.94
N VAL A 107 1.47 15.68 -2.81
CA VAL A 107 1.44 16.08 -4.23
C VAL A 107 0.22 15.46 -4.95
N LEU A 108 -0.11 14.22 -4.63
CA LEU A 108 -1.24 13.48 -5.20
C LEU A 108 -2.55 13.67 -4.42
N ASN A 109 -2.68 14.76 -3.65
CA ASN A 109 -3.87 15.00 -2.82
C ASN A 109 -5.17 14.94 -3.67
N GLY A 110 -6.17 14.22 -3.16
CA GLY A 110 -7.42 13.94 -3.86
C GLY A 110 -7.36 12.80 -4.89
N GLN A 111 -6.19 12.22 -5.16
CA GLN A 111 -6.03 11.03 -6.02
C GLN A 111 -6.01 9.71 -5.23
N GLY A 112 -6.13 9.80 -3.91
CA GLY A 112 -6.20 8.68 -2.97
C GLY A 112 -6.50 9.20 -1.57
N PHE A 113 -6.36 8.35 -0.56
CA PHE A 113 -6.69 8.68 0.82
C PHE A 113 -5.42 8.93 1.65
N ILE A 114 -5.35 10.07 2.33
CA ILE A 114 -4.27 10.37 3.28
C ILE A 114 -4.80 10.17 4.70
N TYR A 115 -4.11 9.36 5.50
CA TYR A 115 -4.48 9.08 6.88
C TYR A 115 -3.36 9.42 7.86
N ASP A 116 -3.75 9.89 9.04
CA ASP A 116 -2.83 10.29 10.12
C ASP A 116 -2.70 9.20 11.20
N SER A 117 -3.55 8.17 11.15
CA SER A 117 -3.54 7.09 12.15
C SER A 117 -4.09 5.77 11.63
N LEU A 118 -3.65 4.65 12.21
CA LEU A 118 -4.19 3.32 11.86
C LEU A 118 -5.70 3.20 12.10
N PRO A 119 -6.30 3.71 13.21
CA PRO A 119 -7.75 3.69 13.36
C PRO A 119 -8.51 4.36 12.21
N GLN A 120 -8.01 5.48 11.70
CA GLN A 120 -8.61 6.17 10.54
C GLN A 120 -8.49 5.32 9.27
N LEU A 121 -7.34 4.67 9.06
CA LEU A 121 -7.16 3.72 7.95
C LEU A 121 -8.15 2.55 8.05
N MET A 122 -8.32 1.96 9.24
CA MET A 122 -9.27 0.85 9.45
C MET A 122 -10.72 1.29 9.20
N GLU A 123 -11.10 2.50 9.62
CA GLU A 123 -12.43 3.06 9.32
C GLU A 123 -12.64 3.22 7.81
N TYR A 124 -11.61 3.70 7.09
CA TYR A 124 -11.66 3.84 5.63
C TYR A 124 -11.79 2.48 4.93
N ILE A 125 -11.06 1.45 5.39
CA ILE A 125 -11.16 0.08 4.86
C ILE A 125 -12.55 -0.51 5.10
N ASN A 126 -13.10 -0.37 6.31
CA ASN A 126 -14.44 -0.88 6.64
C ASN A 126 -15.55 -0.21 5.83
N LYS A 127 -15.39 1.07 5.44
CA LYS A 127 -16.34 1.76 4.57
C LYS A 127 -16.33 1.17 3.15
N GLY A 128 -15.16 0.78 2.64
CA GLY A 128 -15.02 0.20 1.30
C GLY A 128 -15.22 1.17 0.13
N ASP A 129 -15.56 2.43 0.40
CA ASP A 129 -15.77 3.49 -0.60
C ASP A 129 -14.43 4.15 -0.98
N TYR A 130 -13.58 3.41 -1.70
CA TYR A 130 -12.23 3.86 -2.00
C TYR A 130 -12.15 4.93 -3.10
N ILE A 131 -11.30 5.93 -2.88
CA ILE A 131 -10.92 6.94 -3.88
C ILE A 131 -10.04 6.27 -4.94
N VAL A 132 -10.56 6.18 -6.16
CA VAL A 132 -9.80 5.75 -7.35
C VAL A 132 -9.21 6.99 -8.02
N GLY A 133 -7.88 7.10 -8.04
CA GLY A 133 -7.19 8.22 -8.69
C GLY A 133 -7.36 8.24 -10.22
N ASP A 134 -7.24 9.45 -10.79
CA ASP A 134 -7.31 9.67 -12.24
C ASP A 134 -5.96 9.39 -12.92
N LYS A 135 -5.95 8.41 -13.82
CA LYS A 135 -4.80 8.08 -14.66
C LYS A 135 -4.39 9.23 -15.57
N GLY A 136 -5.35 10.04 -16.03
CA GLY A 136 -5.11 11.23 -16.84
C GLY A 136 -4.32 12.28 -16.07
N TYR A 137 -4.74 12.58 -14.84
CA TYR A 137 -4.00 13.44 -13.92
C TYR A 137 -2.54 13.01 -13.78
N VAL A 138 -2.30 11.72 -13.46
CA VAL A 138 -0.93 11.22 -13.28
C VAL A 138 -0.10 11.30 -14.56
N ARG A 139 -0.66 10.89 -15.71
CA ARG A 139 0.04 10.98 -17.01
C ARG A 139 0.43 12.41 -17.36
N ASN A 140 -0.48 13.36 -17.19
CA ASN A 140 -0.27 14.73 -17.65
C ASN A 140 0.65 15.56 -16.73
N ASN A 141 0.76 15.19 -15.44
CA ASN A 141 1.49 15.98 -14.45
C ASN A 141 2.79 15.32 -13.94
N HIS A 142 2.92 14.00 -14.10
CA HIS A 142 4.04 13.24 -13.50
C HIS A 142 4.76 12.31 -14.50
N PHE A 143 4.28 12.25 -15.74
CA PHE A 143 4.96 11.61 -16.87
C PHE A 143 5.14 12.63 -17.99
N THR A 144 5.86 13.72 -17.74
CA THR A 144 6.27 14.66 -18.80
C THR A 144 7.42 14.03 -19.59
N ASP A 145 7.18 13.82 -20.89
CA ASP A 145 8.10 13.36 -21.94
C ASP A 145 8.69 11.93 -21.76
N LEU A 146 7.91 10.93 -22.19
CA LEU A 146 8.42 9.70 -22.81
C LEU A 146 8.09 9.71 -24.31
#